data_AF-A0A6A5H3N6-F1
#
_entry.id   AF-A0A6A5H3N6-F1
#
_cell.length_a   1.000
_cell.length_b   1.000
_cell.length_c   1.000
_cell.angle_alpha   90.00
_cell.angle_beta   90.00
_cell.angle_gamma   90.00
#
_symmetry.space_group_name_H-M   'P 1'
#
loop_
_entity.id
_entity.type
_entity.pdbx_description
1 polymer ?
#
loop_
_entity_poly.entity_id
_entity_poly.type
_entity_poly.pdbx_seq_one_letter_code
_entity_poly.pdbx_strand_id
1 'polypeptide(L)'
;MDSGPTFPPPTASKHEKTLVASSEIVKILGCDLTEATEIWEEVKMCLTENEVQRRLETIEILQSRTITSTILQVYQLALSHQKTCMTFF
;
A
#
# COMPACT_ATOMS: atom_id res chain seq x y z
N MET A 1 39.09 21.66 5.23
CA MET A 1 37.70 21.29 5.54
C MET A 1 37.11 20.79 4.24
N ASP A 2 36.98 19.47 4.13
CA ASP A 2 36.55 18.78 2.93
C ASP A 2 35.05 18.50 3.08
N SER A 3 34.21 19.30 2.42
CA SER A 3 32.76 19.06 2.39
C SER A 3 32.48 18.05 1.28
N GLY A 4 32.55 16.76 1.63
CA GLY A 4 32.08 15.69 0.75
C GLY A 4 30.58 15.82 0.47
N PRO A 5 30.11 15.40 -0.71
CA PRO A 5 28.69 15.47 -1.06
C PRO A 5 27.88 14.55 -0.14
N THR A 6 27.00 15.13 0.65
CA THR A 6 26.00 14.40 1.44
C THR A 6 25.02 13.74 0.48
N PHE A 7 25.23 12.45 0.18
CA PHE A 7 24.23 11.66 -0.53
C PHE A 7 22.96 11.56 0.34
N PRO A 8 21.76 11.80 -0.22
CA PRO A 8 20.52 11.63 0.53
C PRO A 8 20.38 10.16 0.96
N PRO A 9 19.82 9.88 2.15
CA PRO A 9 19.63 8.51 2.62
C PRO A 9 18.79 7.72 1.62
N PRO A 10 19.15 6.44 1.39
CA PRO A 10 18.76 5.72 0.20
C PRO A 10 17.27 5.41 0.19
N THR A 11 16.74 5.32 -1.03
CA THR A 11 15.45 4.78 -1.44
C THR A 11 15.08 3.38 -0.89
N ALA A 12 15.96 2.77 -0.09
CA ALA A 12 15.78 1.47 0.56
C ALA A 12 14.57 1.45 1.50
N SER A 13 14.36 2.51 2.30
CA SER A 13 13.21 2.56 3.22
C SER A 13 11.86 2.57 2.49
N LYS A 14 11.80 3.15 1.27
CA LYS A 14 10.59 3.13 0.44
C LYS A 14 10.33 1.75 -0.16
N HIS A 15 11.37 1.08 -0.67
CA HIS A 15 11.24 -0.25 -1.27
C HIS A 15 10.84 -1.31 -0.23
N GLU A 16 11.43 -1.27 0.97
CA GLU A 16 11.08 -2.18 2.07
C GLU A 16 9.62 -1.99 2.51
N LYS A 17 9.18 -0.73 2.62
CA LYS A 17 7.81 -0.36 2.95
C LYS A 17 6.78 -0.83 1.92
N THR A 18 7.09 -0.70 0.64
CA THR A 18 6.22 -1.19 -0.45
C THR A 18 6.15 -2.72 -0.42
N LEU A 19 7.28 -3.40 -0.24
CA LEU A 19 7.32 -4.87 -0.21
C LEU A 19 6.53 -5.46 0.96
N VAL A 20 6.62 -4.87 2.15
CA VAL A 20 5.81 -5.29 3.31
C VAL A 20 4.32 -5.11 3.01
N ALA A 21 3.91 -3.96 2.45
CA ALA A 21 2.52 -3.70 2.14
C ALA A 21 1.97 -4.64 1.07
N SER A 22 2.72 -4.85 -0.02
CA SER A 22 2.35 -5.81 -1.07
C SER A 22 2.25 -7.24 -0.52
N SER A 23 3.14 -7.64 0.39
CA SER A 23 3.05 -8.96 1.03
C SER A 23 1.78 -9.12 1.88
N GLU A 24 1.29 -8.08 2.53
CA GLU A 24 0.04 -8.13 3.28
C GLU A 24 -1.17 -8.18 2.33
N ILE A 25 -1.11 -7.46 1.20
CA ILE A 25 -2.14 -7.53 0.15
C ILE A 25 -2.26 -8.95 -0.42
N VAL A 26 -1.13 -9.64 -0.67
CA VAL A 26 -1.13 -11.07 -1.06
C VAL A 26 -1.91 -11.92 -0.06
N LYS A 27 -1.75 -11.68 1.25
CA LYS A 27 -2.48 -12.44 2.29
C LYS A 27 -3.97 -12.13 2.32
N ILE A 28 -4.34 -10.87 2.07
CA ILE A 28 -5.74 -10.41 2.12
C ILE A 28 -6.52 -10.89 0.89
N LEU A 29 -5.90 -10.86 -0.30
CA LEU A 29 -6.56 -11.11 -1.57
C LEU A 29 -6.23 -12.46 -2.21
N GLY A 30 -5.16 -13.12 -1.77
CA GLY A 30 -4.71 -14.39 -2.34
C GLY A 30 -4.11 -14.26 -3.74
N CYS A 31 -3.72 -13.06 -4.16
CA CYS A 31 -3.09 -12.77 -5.45
C CYS A 31 -1.56 -12.97 -5.41
N ASP A 32 -0.90 -12.88 -6.56
CA ASP A 32 0.56 -12.90 -6.61
C ASP A 32 1.17 -11.54 -6.19
N LEU A 33 2.48 -11.54 -5.94
CA LEU A 33 3.17 -10.35 -5.42
C LEU A 33 3.19 -9.19 -6.43
N THR A 34 3.21 -9.48 -7.73
CA THR A 34 3.19 -8.45 -8.78
C THR A 34 1.83 -7.76 -8.79
N GLU A 35 0.75 -8.53 -8.81
CA GLU A 35 -0.62 -8.02 -8.72
C GLU A 35 -0.81 -7.23 -7.40
N ALA A 36 -0.32 -7.76 -6.28
CA ALA A 36 -0.38 -7.10 -4.99
C ALA A 36 0.39 -5.77 -4.93
N THR A 37 1.48 -5.64 -5.67
CA THR A 37 2.19 -4.37 -5.82
C THR A 37 1.38 -3.35 -6.61
N GLU A 38 0.76 -3.76 -7.71
CA GLU A 38 -0.11 -2.88 -8.51
C GLU A 38 -1.32 -2.40 -7.69
N ILE A 39 -1.96 -3.31 -6.96
CA ILE A 39 -3.05 -2.99 -6.02
C ILE A 39 -2.61 -1.97 -4.99
N TRP A 40 -1.47 -2.22 -4.35
CA TRP A 40 -0.93 -1.34 -3.32
C TRP A 40 -0.71 0.08 -3.87
N GLU A 41 -0.14 0.20 -5.07
CA GLU A 41 0.09 1.49 -5.71
C GLU A 41 -1.21 2.27 -5.95
N GLU A 42 -2.31 1.59 -6.29
CA GLU A 42 -3.62 2.22 -6.47
C GLU A 42 -4.30 2.63 -5.16
N VAL A 43 -4.14 1.84 -4.08
CA VAL A 43 -4.91 2.04 -2.83
C VAL A 43 -4.14 2.78 -1.72
N LYS A 44 -2.81 2.89 -1.79
CA LYS A 44 -1.99 3.48 -0.72
C LYS A 44 -2.30 4.94 -0.39
N MET A 45 -2.92 5.66 -1.32
CA MET A 45 -3.33 7.07 -1.16
C MET A 45 -4.81 7.22 -0.80
N CYS A 46 -5.57 6.14 -0.70
CA CYS A 46 -6.98 6.20 -0.30
C CYS A 46 -7.09 6.65 1.16
N LEU A 47 -8.07 7.52 1.41
CA LEU A 47 -8.37 8.09 2.72
C LEU A 47 -9.67 7.55 3.31
N THR A 48 -10.47 6.84 2.49
CA THR A 48 -11.74 6.24 2.91
C THR A 48 -11.90 4.82 2.37
N GLU A 49 -12.68 4.01 3.07
CA GLU A 49 -13.05 2.64 2.62
C GLU A 49 -13.72 2.65 1.24
N ASN A 50 -14.58 3.64 0.97
CA ASN A 50 -15.25 3.80 -0.31
C ASN A 50 -14.28 4.06 -1.46
N GLU A 51 -13.19 4.78 -1.23
CA GLU A 51 -12.16 5.00 -2.26
C GLU A 51 -11.41 3.71 -2.55
N VAL A 52 -11.06 2.93 -1.51
CA VAL A 52 -10.44 1.61 -1.66
C VAL A 52 -11.36 0.70 -2.47
N GLN A 53 -12.64 0.64 -2.13
CA GLN A 53 -13.62 -0.16 -2.86
C GLN A 53 -13.66 0.21 -4.35
N ARG A 54 -13.83 1.51 -4.69
CA ARG A 54 -13.89 1.96 -6.08
C ARG A 54 -12.61 1.62 -6.85
N ARG A 55 -11.44 1.77 -6.22
CA ARG A 55 -10.14 1.44 -6.86
C ARG A 55 -10.04 -0.03 -7.17
N LEU A 56 -10.37 -0.89 -6.19
CA LEU A 56 -10.35 -2.34 -6.35
C LEU A 56 -11.39 -2.85 -7.36
N GLU A 57 -12.55 -2.19 -7.48
CA GLU A 57 -13.55 -2.45 -8.54
C GLU A 57 -13.03 -2.02 -9.93
N THR A 58 -12.31 -0.90 -10.02
CA THR A 58 -11.77 -0.36 -11.28
C THR A 58 -10.72 -1.25 -11.90
N ILE A 59 -9.90 -1.92 -11.07
CA ILE A 59 -8.86 -2.85 -11.52
C ILE A 59 -9.37 -4.29 -11.64
N GLU A 60 -10.69 -4.50 -11.62
CA GLU A 60 -11.37 -5.80 -11.82
C GLU A 60 -11.01 -6.91 -10.82
N ILE A 61 -10.26 -6.60 -9.76
CA ILE A 61 -9.88 -7.55 -8.71
C ILE A 61 -11.08 -7.97 -7.87
N LEU A 62 -12.09 -7.10 -7.82
CA LEU A 62 -13.34 -7.35 -7.13
C LEU A 62 -14.45 -7.64 -8.12
N GLN A 63 -14.74 -8.92 -8.35
CA GLN A 63 -15.94 -9.34 -9.06
C GLN A 63 -17.17 -9.25 -8.16
N SER A 64 -17.86 -8.10 -8.12
CA SER A 64 -19.25 -7.83 -7.67
C SER A 64 -19.78 -8.46 -6.35
N ARG A 65 -18.97 -9.24 -5.63
CA ARG A 65 -19.33 -10.08 -4.49
C ARG A 65 -18.27 -9.98 -3.41
N THR A 66 -17.65 -8.81 -3.32
CA THR A 66 -16.61 -8.50 -2.36
C THR A 66 -17.14 -8.55 -0.95
N ILE A 67 -16.40 -9.25 -0.12
CA ILE A 67 -16.62 -9.32 1.32
C ILE A 67 -16.19 -7.97 1.89
N THR A 68 -17.10 -7.22 2.52
CA THR A 68 -16.80 -5.94 3.20
C THR A 68 -15.55 -6.00 4.08
N SER A 69 -15.26 -7.18 4.66
CA SER A 69 -14.05 -7.47 5.42
C SER A 69 -12.74 -7.29 4.64
N THR A 70 -12.71 -7.60 3.34
CA THR A 70 -11.53 -7.43 2.49
C THR A 70 -11.22 -5.95 2.26
N ILE A 71 -12.24 -5.16 1.93
CA ILE A 71 -12.12 -3.70 1.73
C ILE A 71 -11.61 -3.04 3.02
N LEU A 72 -12.18 -3.43 4.17
CA LEU A 72 -11.77 -2.92 5.47
C LEU A 72 -10.30 -3.26 5.80
N GLN A 73 -9.85 -4.48 5.53
CA GLN A 73 -8.47 -4.89 5.77
C GLN A 73 -7.47 -4.12 4.90
N VAL A 74 -7.76 -3.92 3.61
CA VAL A 74 -6.91 -3.12 2.71
C VAL A 74 -6.88 -1.65 3.15
N TYR A 75 -8.01 -1.09 3.56
CA TYR A 75 -8.09 0.27 4.09
C TYR A 75 -7.28 0.44 5.39
N GLN A 76 -7.39 -0.51 6.33
CA GLN A 76 -6.60 -0.48 7.56
C GLN A 76 -5.10 -0.58 7.28
N LEU A 77 -4.70 -1.39 6.29
CA LEU A 77 -3.32 -1.47 5.84
C LEU A 77 -2.83 -0.11 5.30
N ALA A 78 -3.59 0.52 4.39
CA ALA A 78 -3.28 1.84 3.85
C ALA A 78 -3.15 2.90 4.96
N LEU A 79 -4.11 2.95 5.90
CA LEU A 79 -4.07 3.87 7.04
C LEU A 79 -2.87 3.62 7.96
N SER A 80 -2.56 2.37 8.26
CA SER A 80 -1.42 2.03 9.13
C SER A 80 -0.11 2.55 8.53
N HIS A 81 0.04 2.42 7.21
CA HIS A 81 1.21 2.88 6.47
C HIS A 81 1.33 4.41 6.41
N GLN A 82 0.20 5.09 6.20
CA GLN A 82 0.15 6.56 6.23
C GLN A 82 0.48 7.10 7.63
N LYS A 83 -0.03 6.47 8.70
CA LYS A 83 0.30 6.84 10.09
C LYS A 83 1.76 6.66 10.40
N THR A 84 2.36 5.53 9.99
CA THR A 84 3.80 5.26 10.15
C THR A 84 4.66 6.26 9.36
N CYS A 85 4.16 6.86 8.28
CA CYS A 85 4.87 7.93 7.58
C CYS A 85 4.79 9.29 8.30
N MET A 86 3.76 9.54 9.11
CA MET A 86 3.63 10.81 9.87
C MET A 86 4.37 10.80 11.22
N THR A 87 4.79 9.64 11.73
CA THR A 87 5.44 9.55 13.06
C THR A 87 6.95 9.86 13.05
N PHE A 88 7.51 10.27 11.92
CA PHE A 88 8.96 10.54 11.73
C PHE A 88 9.31 12.01 11.47
N PHE A 89 8.43 12.95 11.80
CA PHE A 89 8.74 14.39 11.78
C PHE A 89 8.98 14.94 13.18
#